data_AF-A0AAQ0Q9D9-F1
#
_entry.id   AF-A0AAQ0Q9D9-F1
#
_cell.length_a   1.000
_cell.length_b   1.000
_cell.length_c   1.000
_cell.angle_alpha   90.00
_cell.angle_beta   90.00
_cell.angle_gamma   90.00
#
_symmetry.space_group_name_H-M   'P 1'
#
loop_
_entity.id
_entity.type
_entity.pdbx_description
1 polymer ?
#
loop_
_entity_poly.entity_id
_entity_poly.type
_entity_poly.pdbx_seq_one_letter_code
_entity_poly.pdbx_strand_id
1 'polypeptide(L)' 'MTTEQRKAIAAEAKIPFCNVAAFRNPDNAKSYLRHTVKMNMMMRVKGEYWIVSPAEAERLNKLGYEYAKF' A
#
# COMPACT_ATOMS: atom_id res chain seq x y z
N MET A 1 -9.61 7.68 -1.73
CA MET A 1 -10.06 6.91 -2.93
C MET A 1 -11.38 6.21 -2.66
N THR A 2 -12.13 5.90 -3.73
CA THR A 2 -13.26 4.95 -3.67
C THR A 2 -12.74 3.50 -3.70
N THR A 3 -13.56 2.54 -3.25
CA THR A 3 -13.19 1.11 -3.27
C THR A 3 -12.86 0.62 -4.68
N GLU A 4 -13.60 1.07 -5.69
CA GLU A 4 -13.38 0.70 -7.10
C GLU A 4 -12.03 1.19 -7.63
N GLN A 5 -11.65 2.43 -7.29
CA GLN A 5 -10.34 2.98 -7.65
C GLN A 5 -9.21 2.18 -7.02
N ARG A 6 -9.36 1.75 -5.76
CA ARG A 6 -8.36 0.90 -5.11
C ARG A 6 -8.26 -0.46 -5.79
N LYS A 7 -9.38 -1.07 -6.16
CA LYS A 7 -9.40 -2.34 -6.91
C LYS A 7 -8.71 -2.21 -8.26
N ALA A 8 -8.93 -1.12 -8.98
CA ALA A 8 -8.28 -0.87 -10.27
C ALA A 8 -6.75 -0.79 -10.14
N ILE A 9 -6.25 -0.01 -9.17
CA ILE A 9 -4.80 0.12 -8.92
C ILE A 9 -4.20 -1.20 -8.44
N ALA A 10 -4.90 -1.92 -7.55
CA ALA A 10 -4.45 -3.24 -7.10
C ALA A 10 -4.39 -4.24 -8.26
N ALA A 11 -5.38 -4.24 -9.15
CA ALA A 11 -5.40 -5.09 -10.35
C ALA A 11 -4.23 -4.75 -11.29
N GLU A 12 -3.99 -3.46 -11.54
CA GLU A 12 -2.86 -2.97 -12.35
C GLU A 12 -1.51 -3.41 -11.77
N ALA A 13 -1.36 -3.30 -10.44
CA ALA A 13 -0.17 -3.74 -9.71
C ALA A 13 -0.09 -5.26 -9.51
N LYS A 14 -1.06 -6.04 -10.01
CA LYS A 14 -1.18 -7.50 -9.78
C LYS A 14 -1.12 -7.84 -8.28
N ILE A 15 -1.89 -7.12 -7.48
CA ILE A 15 -2.01 -7.27 -6.04
C ILE A 15 -3.42 -7.79 -5.74
N PRO A 16 -3.56 -8.93 -5.03
CA PRO A 16 -4.87 -9.35 -4.52
C PRO A 16 -5.43 -8.28 -3.60
N PHE A 17 -6.63 -7.76 -3.91
CA PHE A 17 -7.19 -6.63 -3.16
C PHE A 17 -7.36 -6.92 -1.65
N CYS A 18 -7.57 -8.18 -1.28
CA CYS A 18 -7.64 -8.62 0.12
C CYS A 18 -6.34 -8.38 0.92
N ASN A 19 -5.19 -8.24 0.24
CA ASN A 19 -3.90 -8.01 0.88
C ASN A 19 -3.57 -6.53 1.06
N VAL A 20 -4.38 -5.61 0.50
CA VAL A 20 -4.13 -4.17 0.57
C VAL A 20 -4.77 -3.60 1.83
N ALA A 21 -3.95 -3.32 2.85
CA ALA A 21 -4.39 -2.53 3.99
C ALA A 21 -4.15 -1.04 3.69
N ALA A 22 -5.23 -0.30 3.41
CA ALA A 22 -5.17 1.11 3.03
C ALA A 22 -5.62 2.04 4.17
N PHE A 23 -4.81 3.06 4.45
CA PHE A 23 -5.02 4.03 5.51
C PHE A 23 -4.98 5.46 4.95
N ARG A 24 -5.78 6.36 5.52
CA ARG A 24 -5.72 7.80 5.16
C ARG A 24 -4.70 8.57 6.01
N ASN A 25 -4.44 8.10 7.23
CA ASN A 25 -3.53 8.73 8.17
C ASN A 25 -2.20 7.94 8.21
N PRO A 26 -1.04 8.59 8.02
CA PRO A 26 0.26 7.93 8.10
C PRO A 26 0.55 7.31 9.48
N ASP A 27 0.09 7.90 10.58
CA ASP A 27 0.35 7.38 11.93
C ASP A 27 -0.37 6.05 12.17
N ASN A 28 -1.60 5.93 11.67
CA ASN A 28 -2.36 4.68 11.73
C ASN A 28 -1.69 3.60 10.87
N ALA A 29 -1.22 3.96 9.68
CA ALA A 29 -0.51 3.06 8.79
C ALA A 29 0.81 2.57 9.43
N LYS A 30 1.56 3.48 10.07
CA LYS A 30 2.81 3.18 10.78
C LYS A 30 2.58 2.30 12.00
N SER A 31 1.53 2.56 12.77
CA SER A 31 1.13 1.71 13.90
C SER A 31 0.78 0.30 13.41
N TYR A 32 -0.06 0.19 12.37
CA TYR A 32 -0.40 -1.10 11.76
C TYR A 32 0.84 -1.84 11.26
N LEU A 33 1.73 -1.15 10.55
CA LEU A 33 2.98 -1.72 10.02
C LEU A 33 3.83 -2.36 11.13
N ARG A 34 4.00 -1.67 12.27
CA ARG A 34 4.75 -2.16 13.44
C ARG A 34 4.18 -3.46 14.03
N HIS A 35 2.88 -3.69 13.87
CA HIS A 35 2.18 -4.86 14.39
C HIS A 35 1.93 -5.95 13.34
N THR A 36 2.30 -5.71 12.09
CA THR A 36 2.20 -6.71 11.01
C THR A 36 3.52 -7.46 10.81
N VAL A 37 3.53 -8.39 9.86
CA VAL A 37 4.74 -9.13 9.48
C VAL A 37 5.87 -8.14 9.19
N LYS A 38 7.01 -8.32 9.86
CA LYS A 38 8.17 -7.40 9.87
C LYS A 38 8.73 -6.98 8.50
N MET A 39 8.23 -7.55 7.40
CA MET A 39 8.68 -7.29 6.04
C MET A 39 7.70 -6.47 5.21
N ASN A 40 6.51 -6.13 5.71
CA ASN A 40 5.61 -5.27 4.95
C ASN A 40 6.23 -3.88 4.73
N MET A 41 5.80 -3.23 3.66
CA MET A 41 6.26 -1.93 3.18
C MET A 41 5.07 -0.98 3.08
N MET A 42 5.32 0.30 3.36
CA MET A 42 4.31 1.34 3.22
C MET A 42 4.50 2.09 1.90
N MET A 43 3.47 2.11 1.07
CA MET A 43 3.44 2.81 -0.21
C MET A 43 2.47 3.99 -0.16
N ARG A 44 2.83 5.11 -0.78
CA ARG A 44 1.94 6.26 -0.97
C ARG A 44 1.22 6.11 -2.31
N VAL A 45 -0.08 5.85 -2.25
CA VAL A 45 -0.94 5.62 -3.42
C VAL A 45 -2.07 6.63 -3.41
N LYS A 46 -2.05 7.60 -4.33
CA LYS A 46 -3.08 8.64 -4.52
C LYS A 46 -3.66 9.22 -3.20
N GLY A 47 -2.79 9.66 -2.30
CA GLY A 47 -3.16 10.28 -1.02
C GLY A 47 -3.52 9.31 0.11
N GLU A 48 -3.36 8.01 -0.10
CA GLU A 48 -3.49 6.98 0.93
C GLU A 48 -2.15 6.27 1.16
N TYR A 49 -2.04 5.62 2.31
CA TYR A 49 -0.90 4.83 2.74
C TYR A 49 -1.30 3.36 2.72
N TRP A 50 -0.71 2.60 1.80
CA TRP A 50 -1.01 1.19 1.60
C TRP A 50 0.10 0.36 2.22
N ILE A 51 -0.26 -0.62 3.05
CA ILE A 51 0.66 -1.59 3.61
C ILE A 51 0.55 -2.85 2.76
N VAL A 52 1.68 -3.24 2.15
CA VAL A 52 1.80 -4.34 1.19
C VAL A 52 3.11 -5.10 1.41
N SER A 53 3.26 -6.29 0.84
CA SER A 53 4.53 -7.02 0.87
C SER A 53 5.62 -6.33 0.03
N PRO A 54 6.91 -6.65 0.21
CA PRO A 54 8.01 -6.07 -0.58
C PRO A 54 7.84 -6.24 -2.09
N ALA A 55 7.41 -7.43 -2.52
CA ALA A 55 7.19 -7.73 -3.94
C ALA A 55 6.04 -6.90 -4.54
N GLU A 56 5.01 -6.62 -3.75
CA GLU A 56 3.88 -5.76 -4.15
C GLU A 56 4.30 -4.28 -4.18
N ALA A 57 5.11 -3.85 -3.21
CA ALA A 57 5.68 -2.51 -3.17
C ALA A 57 6.55 -2.22 -4.40
N GLU A 58 7.37 -3.16 -4.84
CA GLU A 58 8.16 -3.04 -6.07
C GLU A 58 7.28 -2.89 -7.32
N ARG A 59 6.17 -3.63 -7.39
CA ARG A 59 5.19 -3.51 -8.49
C ARG A 59 4.52 -2.14 -8.48
N LEU A 60 4.11 -1.65 -7.32
CA LEU A 60 3.56 -0.29 -7.18
C LEU A 60 4.60 0.78 -7.54
N ASN A 61 5.87 0.57 -7.18
CA ASN A 61 6.93 1.50 -7.54
C ASN A 61 7.17 1.57 -9.06
N LYS A 62 7.11 0.43 -9.76
CA LYS A 62 7.15 0.36 -11.23
C LYS A 62 5.98 1.10 -11.90
N LEU A 63 4.85 1.24 -11.22
CA LEU A 63 3.70 2.04 -11.66
C LEU A 63 3.82 3.53 -11.32
N GLY A 64 4.93 3.96 -10.71
CA GLY A 64 5.19 5.35 -10.35
C GLY A 64 4.70 5.76 -8.96
N TYR A 65 4.27 4.81 -8.12
CA TYR A 65 3.93 5.10 -6.72
C TYR A 65 5.18 5.12 -5.83
N GLU A 66 5.14 5.96 -4.80
CA GLU A 66 6.31 6.22 -3.97
C GLU A 66 6.31 5.36 -2.71
N TYR A 67 7.51 4.95 -2.28
CA TYR A 67 7.70 4.44 -0.93
C TYR A 67 7.45 5.57 0.07
N ALA A 68 6.60 5.30 1.07
CA ALA A 68 6.37 6.27 2.11
C ALA A 68 7.56 6.27 3.08
N LYS A 69 8.33 7.35 3.09
CA LYS A 69 9.46 7.56 4.01
C LYS A 69 8.94 7.91 5.40
N PHE A 70 9.55 7.36 6.45
CA PHE A 70 9.31 7.69 7.85
C PHE A 70 10.59 8.18 8.53
#